data_AF-A0A094GJS4-F1
#
_entry.id   AF-A0A094GJS4-F1
#
_cell.length_a   1.000
_cell.length_b   1.000
_cell.length_c   1.000
_cell.angle_alpha   90.00
_cell.angle_beta   90.00
_cell.angle_gamma   90.00
#
_symmetry.space_group_name_H-M   'P 1'
#
loop_
_entity.id
_entity.type
_entity.pdbx_description
1 polymer ?
#
loop_
_entity_poly.entity_id
_entity_poly.type
_entity_poly.pdbx_seq_one_letter_code
_entity_poly.pdbx_strand_id
1 'polypeptide(L)'
;MSNVQVTVGQILKGNNGLYKIVEALKTNTVFKAAILGSTSQEIPRGARQFAVVKTETDESMKYVFNHVNPNNILLSNIDSAYPIVKVGDLGNMLREGYDDSRIQSLPTRAPEVWRGLGCFHSSDVWSIGATLTYWLAEGVVFGTGDKIIDDNTEAWCIAKIIRLVGPMPSPVNEAFRDEFSLARALEKEEYEDPETGEMKRFITVGTVRQELEKIEGVPRDLIEFIEYLLVIDHTKRPTAREVLRHPYLADLEA
;
A
#
# COMPACT_ATOMS: atom_id res chain seq x y z
N MET A 1 -26.68 -18.39 -6.92
CA MET A 1 -27.24 -18.52 -5.55
C MET A 1 -27.77 -17.16 -5.15
N SER A 2 -28.90 -17.10 -4.45
CA SER A 2 -29.60 -15.85 -4.12
C SER A 2 -28.73 -14.87 -3.32
N ASN A 3 -28.52 -13.65 -3.82
CA ASN A 3 -27.90 -12.55 -3.09
C ASN A 3 -28.80 -12.13 -1.92
N VAL A 4 -28.67 -12.80 -0.77
CA VAL A 4 -29.36 -12.39 0.45
C VAL A 4 -28.65 -11.14 0.97
N GLN A 5 -29.33 -10.00 0.87
CA GLN A 5 -28.83 -8.71 1.33
C GLN A 5 -28.76 -8.69 2.86
N VAL A 6 -27.59 -8.36 3.43
CA VAL A 6 -27.41 -8.27 4.87
C VAL A 6 -28.10 -7.01 5.40
N THR A 7 -28.89 -7.14 6.47
CA THR A 7 -29.67 -6.02 7.05
C THR A 7 -29.38 -5.81 8.53
N VAL A 8 -29.56 -4.56 9.00
CA VAL A 8 -29.41 -4.22 10.42
C VAL A 8 -30.45 -4.98 11.25
N GLY A 9 -30.01 -5.60 12.35
CA GLY A 9 -30.82 -6.47 13.20
C GLY A 9 -30.70 -7.95 12.87
N GLN A 10 -30.19 -8.31 11.68
CA GLN A 10 -29.97 -9.70 11.28
C GLN A 10 -28.93 -10.39 12.16
N ILE A 11 -29.13 -11.68 12.45
CA ILE A 11 -28.15 -12.51 13.15
C ILE A 11 -27.50 -13.44 12.13
N LEU A 12 -26.17 -13.42 12.08
CA LEU A 12 -25.34 -14.25 11.23
C LEU A 12 -24.59 -15.28 12.07
N LYS A 13 -24.46 -16.49 11.55
CA LYS A 13 -23.62 -17.55 12.13
C LYS A 13 -22.29 -17.60 11.37
N GLY A 14 -21.21 -17.23 12.04
CA GLY A 14 -19.85 -17.42 11.53
C GLY A 14 -19.19 -18.66 12.15
N ASN A 15 -17.97 -18.96 11.73
CA ASN A 15 -17.22 -20.13 12.24
C ASN A 15 -16.95 -20.07 13.76
N ASN A 16 -16.82 -18.86 14.31
CA ASN A 16 -16.39 -18.64 15.70
C ASN A 16 -17.49 -18.07 16.61
N GLY A 17 -18.74 -18.01 16.13
CA GLY A 17 -19.82 -17.45 16.94
C GLY A 17 -21.04 -16.95 16.17
N LEU A 18 -21.93 -16.32 16.94
CA LEU A 18 -23.12 -15.62 16.43
C LEU A 18 -22.90 -14.10 16.48
N TYR A 19 -23.30 -13.42 15.42
CA TYR A 19 -23.05 -11.99 15.21
C TYR A 19 -24.34 -11.28 14.85
N LYS A 20 -24.78 -10.31 15.65
CA LYS A 20 -25.95 -9.48 15.33
C LYS A 20 -25.51 -8.20 14.65
N ILE A 21 -25.99 -7.94 13.43
CA ILE A 21 -25.72 -6.69 12.73
C ILE A 21 -26.35 -5.53 13.50
N VAL A 22 -25.53 -4.57 13.92
CA VAL A 22 -25.94 -3.40 14.70
C VAL A 22 -26.06 -2.17 13.82
N GLU A 23 -25.16 -2.02 12.85
CA GLU A 23 -25.03 -0.79 12.07
C GLU A 23 -24.38 -1.11 10.73
N ALA A 24 -24.89 -0.50 9.65
CA ALA A 24 -24.20 -0.47 8.37
C ALA A 24 -23.16 0.64 8.42
N LEU A 25 -21.88 0.28 8.25
CA LEU A 25 -20.78 1.24 8.29
C LEU A 25 -20.47 1.83 6.92
N LYS A 26 -20.60 1.03 5.85
CA LYS A 26 -20.35 1.48 4.48
C LYS A 26 -21.25 0.77 3.47
N THR A 27 -22.02 1.54 2.70
CA THR A 27 -22.74 1.14 1.46
C THR A 27 -23.37 -0.27 1.48
N ASN A 28 -23.86 -0.73 2.63
CA ASN A 28 -24.38 -2.08 2.86
C ASN A 28 -23.43 -3.24 2.50
N THR A 29 -22.11 -3.01 2.48
CA THR A 29 -21.08 -4.05 2.26
C THR A 29 -20.24 -4.31 3.51
N VAL A 30 -20.16 -3.32 4.42
CA VAL A 30 -19.46 -3.43 5.70
C VAL A 30 -20.39 -3.07 6.84
N PHE A 31 -20.43 -3.91 7.86
CA PHE A 31 -21.34 -3.81 8.98
C PHE A 31 -20.60 -3.97 10.31
N LYS A 32 -21.03 -3.21 11.30
CA LYS A 32 -20.69 -3.44 12.70
C LYS A 32 -21.64 -4.49 13.24
N ALA A 33 -21.11 -5.53 13.87
CA ALA A 33 -21.90 -6.59 14.48
C ALA A 33 -21.55 -6.76 15.95
N ALA A 34 -22.54 -6.93 16.82
CA ALA A 34 -22.32 -7.35 18.20
C ALA A 34 -22.09 -8.86 18.24
N ILE A 35 -21.05 -9.30 18.95
CA ILE A 35 -20.79 -10.72 19.19
C ILE A 35 -21.79 -11.20 20.25
N LEU A 36 -22.65 -12.15 19.89
CA LEU A 36 -23.69 -12.69 20.78
C LEU A 36 -23.21 -13.93 21.56
N GLY A 37 -22.19 -14.62 21.05
CA GLY A 37 -21.55 -15.78 21.70
C GLY A 37 -20.36 -16.26 20.87
N SER A 38 -19.22 -16.49 21.51
CA SER A 38 -17.97 -16.93 20.88
C SER A 38 -17.49 -18.25 21.45
N THR A 39 -16.90 -19.10 20.60
CA THR A 39 -16.20 -20.33 20.99
C THR A 39 -14.72 -20.13 21.30
N SER A 40 -14.16 -18.94 21.00
CA SER A 40 -12.73 -18.64 21.19
C SER A 40 -12.45 -18.12 22.61
N GLN A 41 -11.51 -18.76 23.31
CA GLN A 41 -11.16 -18.49 24.72
C GLN A 41 -10.37 -17.19 24.96
N GLU A 42 -10.02 -16.42 23.92
CA GLU A 42 -9.05 -15.32 24.03
C GLU A 42 -9.64 -13.91 24.15
N ILE A 43 -10.95 -13.74 24.36
CA ILE A 43 -11.52 -12.38 24.37
C ILE A 43 -11.41 -11.74 25.77
N PRO A 44 -10.67 -10.62 25.96
CA PRO A 44 -10.50 -10.00 27.27
C PRO A 44 -11.83 -9.50 27.86
N ARG A 45 -12.03 -9.68 29.16
CA ARG A 45 -13.22 -9.20 29.88
C ARG A 45 -13.23 -7.66 29.91
N GLY A 46 -14.31 -7.05 29.40
CA GLY A 46 -14.56 -5.60 29.50
C GLY A 46 -14.61 -4.84 28.17
N ALA A 47 -14.15 -5.43 27.07
CA ALA A 47 -14.33 -4.83 25.75
C ALA A 47 -15.79 -4.98 25.28
N ARG A 48 -16.42 -3.91 24.78
CA ARG A 48 -17.67 -4.04 24.01
C ARG A 48 -17.34 -4.84 22.74
N GLN A 49 -17.74 -6.10 22.72
CA GLN A 49 -17.34 -7.07 21.69
C GLN A 49 -18.09 -6.81 20.38
N PHE A 50 -17.53 -5.95 19.54
CA PHE A 50 -18.00 -5.76 18.17
C PHE A 50 -17.06 -6.46 17.19
N ALA A 51 -17.64 -7.10 16.18
CA ALA A 51 -16.96 -7.60 15.00
C ALA A 51 -17.31 -6.71 13.81
N VAL A 52 -16.45 -6.71 12.80
CA VAL A 52 -16.77 -6.17 11.48
C VAL A 52 -17.20 -7.35 10.61
N VAL A 53 -18.40 -7.30 10.07
CA VAL A 53 -18.91 -8.25 9.08
C VAL A 53 -18.83 -7.58 7.72
N LYS A 54 -18.16 -8.23 6.78
CA LYS A 54 -18.13 -7.83 5.38
C LYS A 54 -18.89 -8.86 4.56
N THR A 55 -19.78 -8.42 3.67
CA THR A 55 -20.46 -9.34 2.74
C THR A 55 -19.43 -9.96 1.81
N GLU A 56 -19.53 -11.27 1.61
CA GLU A 56 -18.68 -12.00 0.67
C GLU A 56 -18.78 -11.37 -0.71
N THR A 57 -17.62 -10.99 -1.24
CA THR A 57 -17.44 -10.77 -2.66
C THR A 57 -16.96 -12.09 -3.23
N ASP A 58 -17.76 -12.67 -4.13
CA ASP A 58 -17.53 -13.91 -4.89
C ASP A 58 -16.04 -14.21 -5.13
N GLU A 59 -15.57 -15.43 -4.85
CA GLU A 59 -14.17 -15.87 -5.05
C GLU A 59 -13.68 -15.70 -6.51
N SER A 60 -14.59 -15.56 -7.48
CA SER A 60 -14.26 -15.20 -8.86
C SER A 60 -13.93 -13.72 -9.07
N MET A 61 -14.14 -12.87 -8.06
CA MET A 61 -13.96 -11.43 -8.17
C MET A 61 -12.58 -10.98 -7.69
N LYS A 62 -11.81 -10.48 -8.65
CA LYS A 62 -10.52 -9.83 -8.45
C LYS A 62 -10.74 -8.48 -7.78
N TYR A 63 -10.58 -8.37 -6.46
CA TYR A 63 -10.66 -7.09 -5.73
C TYR A 63 -9.31 -6.71 -5.14
N VAL A 64 -8.89 -5.46 -5.34
CA VAL A 64 -7.65 -4.89 -4.81
C VAL A 64 -7.94 -3.98 -3.63
N PHE A 65 -7.00 -3.91 -2.68
CA PHE A 65 -7.16 -3.07 -1.49
C PHE A 65 -6.85 -1.60 -1.76
N ASN A 66 -5.96 -1.31 -2.73
CA ASN A 66 -5.65 0.01 -3.32
C ASN A 66 -5.39 1.17 -2.35
N HIS A 67 -5.28 0.87 -1.06
CA HIS A 67 -5.14 1.82 0.04
C HIS A 67 -4.13 1.30 1.07
N VAL A 68 -3.26 0.33 0.72
CA VAL A 68 -2.13 -0.02 1.59
C VAL A 68 -1.25 1.23 1.66
N ASN A 69 -1.19 1.82 2.85
CA ASN A 69 -0.33 2.96 3.14
C ASN A 69 -0.10 3.02 4.66
N PRO A 70 0.90 3.78 5.13
CA PRO A 70 1.23 3.87 6.54
C PRO A 70 0.04 4.17 7.46
N ASN A 71 -0.89 5.03 7.03
CA ASN A 71 -2.05 5.44 7.84
C ASN A 71 -3.11 4.35 7.99
N ASN A 72 -3.08 3.33 7.13
CA ASN A 72 -4.02 2.23 7.12
C ASN A 72 -3.44 0.94 7.73
N ILE A 73 -2.24 1.00 8.31
CA ILE A 73 -1.68 -0.10 9.10
C ILE A 73 -1.79 0.27 10.58
N LEU A 74 -2.56 -0.53 11.31
CA LEU A 74 -2.84 -0.35 12.73
C LEU A 74 -1.94 -1.28 13.54
N LEU A 75 -1.19 -0.69 14.46
CA LEU A 75 -0.35 -1.42 15.40
C LEU A 75 -1.02 -1.46 16.78
N SER A 76 -0.91 -2.59 17.44
CA SER A 76 -1.25 -2.75 18.86
C SER A 76 -0.21 -3.63 19.53
N ASN A 77 -0.13 -3.61 20.86
CA ASN A 77 0.89 -4.34 21.61
C ASN A 77 2.33 -3.90 21.22
N ILE A 78 2.54 -2.62 20.92
CA ILE A 78 3.80 -2.11 20.37
C ILE A 78 5.00 -2.22 21.32
N ASP A 79 4.75 -2.27 22.63
CA ASP A 79 5.79 -2.41 23.65
C ASP A 79 6.17 -3.89 23.92
N SER A 80 5.54 -4.83 23.22
CA SER A 80 5.80 -6.26 23.31
C SER A 80 6.81 -6.70 22.25
N ALA A 81 7.49 -7.83 22.50
CA ALA A 81 8.28 -8.54 21.47
C ALA A 81 7.42 -9.03 20.28
N TYR A 82 6.09 -9.09 20.47
CA TYR A 82 5.12 -9.54 19.48
C TYR A 82 4.06 -8.46 19.25
N PRO A 83 4.38 -7.38 18.51
CA PRO A 83 3.38 -6.39 18.12
C PRO A 83 2.37 -7.01 17.17
N ILE A 84 1.11 -6.62 17.31
CA ILE A 84 0.00 -7.08 16.46
C ILE A 84 -0.24 -6.03 15.38
N VAL A 85 -0.08 -6.43 14.12
CA VAL A 85 -0.30 -5.61 12.93
C VAL A 85 -1.64 -5.95 12.29
N LYS A 86 -2.46 -4.95 11.98
CA LYS A 86 -3.75 -5.12 11.28
C LYS A 86 -3.88 -4.11 10.15
N VAL A 87 -4.43 -4.54 9.02
CA VAL A 87 -4.79 -3.63 7.92
C VAL A 87 -6.20 -3.07 8.17
N GLY A 88 -6.31 -1.75 8.19
CA GLY A 88 -7.56 -1.00 8.33
C GLY A 88 -8.29 -0.80 6.99
N ASP A 89 -9.35 0.01 7.00
CA ASP A 89 -10.05 0.56 5.82
C ASP A 89 -10.40 -0.41 4.66
N LEU A 90 -10.77 -1.67 4.99
CA LEU A 90 -11.24 -2.68 4.02
C LEU A 90 -12.54 -2.32 3.30
N GLY A 91 -13.17 -1.20 3.65
CA GLY A 91 -14.41 -0.73 3.04
C GLY A 91 -14.22 -0.23 1.61
N ASN A 92 -13.02 0.24 1.24
CA ASN A 92 -12.73 0.90 -0.04
C ASN A 92 -12.17 -0.02 -1.14
N MET A 93 -12.22 -1.35 -0.97
CA MET A 93 -11.72 -2.29 -1.99
C MET A 93 -12.42 -2.08 -3.34
N LEU A 94 -11.62 -1.99 -4.40
CA LEU A 94 -12.08 -1.81 -5.78
C LEU A 94 -11.86 -3.08 -6.59
N ARG A 95 -12.63 -3.26 -7.66
CA ARG A 95 -12.38 -4.36 -8.59
C ARG A 95 -11.05 -4.11 -9.31
N GLU A 96 -10.22 -5.14 -9.43
CA GLU A 96 -9.00 -5.13 -10.22
C GLU A 96 -9.28 -4.65 -11.65
N GLY A 97 -8.31 -3.94 -12.20
CA GLY A 97 -8.31 -3.48 -13.58
C GLY A 97 -8.25 -1.97 -13.69
N TYR A 98 -8.67 -1.48 -14.84
CA TYR A 98 -8.62 -0.08 -15.20
C TYR A 98 -9.79 0.70 -14.60
N ASP A 99 -9.49 1.87 -14.05
CA ASP A 99 -10.44 2.90 -13.67
C ASP A 99 -9.99 4.20 -14.38
N ASP A 100 -10.95 5.07 -14.70
CA ASP A 100 -10.68 6.35 -15.39
C ASP A 100 -9.85 7.31 -14.51
N SER A 101 -9.69 6.99 -13.22
CA SER A 101 -8.86 7.72 -12.26
C SER A 101 -7.73 6.86 -11.69
N ARG A 102 -6.55 7.48 -11.45
CA ARG A 102 -5.45 6.80 -10.76
C ARG A 102 -5.79 6.58 -9.29
N ILE A 103 -5.88 5.32 -8.90
CA ILE A 103 -6.11 4.91 -7.51
C ILE A 103 -4.79 4.79 -6.72
N GLN A 104 -4.82 4.48 -5.42
CA GLN A 104 -3.68 4.56 -4.48
C GLN A 104 -3.19 5.98 -4.17
N SER A 105 -2.60 6.18 -2.99
CA SER A 105 -2.01 7.47 -2.60
C SER A 105 -0.69 7.70 -3.32
N LEU A 106 -0.32 8.96 -3.57
CA LEU A 106 0.88 9.30 -4.35
C LEU A 106 2.16 8.56 -3.90
N PRO A 107 2.50 8.47 -2.60
CA PRO A 107 3.75 7.81 -2.17
C PRO A 107 3.73 6.29 -2.30
N THR A 108 2.54 5.67 -2.39
CA THR A 108 2.38 4.20 -2.42
C THR A 108 1.86 3.69 -3.75
N ARG A 109 1.66 4.58 -4.72
CA ARG A 109 1.08 4.25 -6.02
C ARG A 109 2.08 3.46 -6.88
N ALA A 110 1.62 2.33 -7.39
CA ALA A 110 2.44 1.40 -8.16
C ALA A 110 2.74 1.89 -9.59
N PRO A 111 3.87 1.49 -10.21
CA PRO A 111 4.28 1.90 -11.55
C PRO A 111 3.24 1.65 -12.64
N GLU A 112 2.54 0.52 -12.58
CA GLU A 112 1.48 0.18 -13.53
C GLU A 112 0.25 1.09 -13.39
N VAL A 113 -0.06 1.55 -12.17
CA VAL A 113 -1.14 2.52 -11.92
C VAL A 113 -0.73 3.89 -12.44
N TRP A 114 0.52 4.31 -12.22
CA TRP A 114 1.08 5.53 -12.82
C TRP A 114 0.99 5.52 -14.35
N ARG A 115 1.24 4.37 -14.98
CA ARG A 115 1.17 4.20 -16.44
C ARG A 115 -0.25 4.15 -17.00
N GLY A 116 -1.28 4.07 -16.16
CA GLY A 116 -2.66 3.90 -16.58
C GLY A 116 -3.01 2.49 -17.06
N LEU A 117 -2.33 1.45 -16.57
CA LEU A 117 -2.72 0.05 -16.83
C LEU A 117 -3.88 -0.43 -15.97
N GLY A 118 -4.12 0.25 -14.86
CA GLY A 118 -5.02 -0.19 -13.80
C GLY A 118 -4.28 -0.65 -12.56
N CYS A 119 -5.04 -1.09 -11.57
CA CYS A 119 -4.51 -1.57 -10.29
C CYS A 119 -4.83 -3.04 -10.09
N PHE A 120 -3.85 -3.77 -9.59
CA PHE A 120 -3.84 -5.23 -9.48
C PHE A 120 -3.41 -5.66 -8.08
N HIS A 121 -3.53 -6.94 -7.75
CA HIS A 121 -3.02 -7.44 -6.46
C HIS A 121 -1.51 -7.17 -6.29
N SER A 122 -0.74 -7.20 -7.38
CA SER A 122 0.67 -6.80 -7.38
C SER A 122 0.85 -5.33 -6.97
N SER A 123 -0.10 -4.45 -7.26
CA SER A 123 -0.04 -3.04 -6.88
C SER A 123 -0.10 -2.85 -5.37
N ASP A 124 -0.84 -3.71 -4.65
CA ASP A 124 -0.86 -3.71 -3.18
C ASP A 124 0.48 -4.18 -2.61
N VAL A 125 1.14 -5.17 -3.25
CA VAL A 125 2.49 -5.63 -2.87
C VAL A 125 3.51 -4.50 -3.00
N TRP A 126 3.43 -3.72 -4.08
CA TRP A 126 4.26 -2.51 -4.23
C TRP A 126 4.02 -1.53 -3.10
N SER A 127 2.76 -1.25 -2.77
CA SER A 127 2.41 -0.32 -1.71
C SER A 127 2.92 -0.76 -0.33
N ILE A 128 3.03 -2.07 -0.07
CA ILE A 128 3.70 -2.61 1.13
C ILE A 128 5.19 -2.23 1.08
N GLY A 129 5.90 -2.50 -0.01
CA GLY A 129 7.31 -2.15 -0.16
C GLY A 129 7.56 -0.66 0.02
N ALA A 130 6.74 0.20 -0.60
CA ALA A 130 6.83 1.65 -0.45
C ALA A 130 6.56 2.11 1.00
N THR A 131 5.62 1.46 1.69
CA THR A 131 5.29 1.74 3.10
C THR A 131 6.43 1.34 4.04
N LEU A 132 7.01 0.15 3.85
CA LEU A 132 8.17 -0.30 4.63
C LEU A 132 9.37 0.63 4.42
N THR A 133 9.62 1.02 3.17
CA THR A 133 10.68 1.99 2.86
C THR A 133 10.42 3.33 3.57
N TYR A 134 9.18 3.82 3.54
CA TYR A 134 8.80 5.07 4.23
C TYR A 134 9.01 5.02 5.74
N TRP A 135 8.72 3.89 6.39
CA TRP A 135 8.93 3.75 7.84
C TRP A 135 10.40 3.66 8.24
N LEU A 136 11.22 3.04 7.40
CA LEU A 136 12.65 2.93 7.66
C LEU A 136 13.39 4.22 7.33
N ALA A 137 13.00 4.89 6.25
CA ALA A 137 13.65 6.12 5.80
C ALA A 137 13.45 7.26 6.80
N GLU A 138 14.54 7.94 7.19
CA GLU A 138 14.49 9.15 8.02
C GLU A 138 13.89 10.37 7.28
N GLY A 139 13.44 10.20 6.03
CA GLY A 139 12.89 11.25 5.18
C GLY A 139 11.91 10.74 4.12
N VAL A 140 11.28 11.67 3.40
CA VAL A 140 10.25 11.35 2.40
C VAL A 140 10.90 10.85 1.11
N VAL A 141 11.15 9.54 1.01
CA VAL A 141 11.74 8.92 -0.19
C VAL A 141 10.75 8.83 -1.35
N PHE A 142 9.52 8.38 -1.13
CA PHE A 142 8.46 8.39 -2.15
C PHE A 142 7.50 9.57 -1.98
N GLY A 143 6.88 10.01 -3.07
CA GLY A 143 5.89 11.10 -3.05
C GLY A 143 6.51 12.49 -3.24
N THR A 144 5.89 13.51 -2.63
CA THR A 144 6.14 14.93 -2.96
C THR A 144 6.74 15.75 -1.81
N GLY A 145 7.16 15.11 -0.72
CA GLY A 145 7.55 15.83 0.51
C GLY A 145 8.74 16.78 0.34
N ASP A 146 9.55 16.58 -0.69
CA ASP A 146 10.76 17.32 -1.04
C ASP A 146 10.64 18.08 -2.37
N LYS A 147 9.42 18.27 -2.88
CA LYS A 147 9.17 18.90 -4.19
C LYS A 147 9.50 20.38 -4.17
N ILE A 148 10.33 20.81 -5.13
CA ILE A 148 10.83 22.19 -5.25
C ILE A 148 10.30 22.95 -6.47
N ILE A 149 9.59 22.27 -7.38
CA ILE A 149 8.96 22.89 -8.56
C ILE A 149 7.47 23.12 -8.32
N ASP A 150 6.91 24.13 -8.97
CA ASP A 150 5.46 24.37 -8.99
C ASP A 150 4.74 23.38 -9.93
N ASP A 151 3.50 23.00 -9.56
CA ASP A 151 2.68 22.02 -10.31
C ASP A 151 3.39 20.70 -10.62
N ASN A 152 2.93 19.88 -11.57
CA ASN A 152 3.67 18.68 -12.02
C ASN A 152 4.00 17.65 -10.91
N THR A 153 3.10 17.53 -9.93
CA THR A 153 3.20 16.59 -8.79
C THR A 153 3.43 15.15 -9.25
N GLU A 154 2.71 14.73 -10.29
CA GLU A 154 2.79 13.40 -10.87
C GLU A 154 4.16 13.13 -11.49
N ALA A 155 4.69 14.09 -12.25
CA ALA A 155 6.01 13.99 -12.86
C ALA A 155 7.11 13.88 -11.80
N TRP A 156 7.01 14.64 -10.71
CA TRP A 156 7.93 14.54 -9.57
C TRP A 156 7.93 13.12 -8.97
N CYS A 157 6.73 12.60 -8.63
CA CYS A 157 6.59 11.25 -8.07
C CYS A 157 7.16 10.18 -9.01
N ILE A 158 6.90 10.26 -10.31
CA ILE A 158 7.42 9.30 -11.31
C ILE A 158 8.95 9.40 -11.40
N ALA A 159 9.52 10.61 -11.39
CA ALA A 159 10.96 10.82 -11.42
C ALA A 159 11.65 10.19 -10.21
N LYS A 160 11.05 10.34 -9.01
CA LYS A 160 11.54 9.66 -7.80
C LYS A 160 11.51 8.14 -7.95
N ILE A 161 10.44 7.55 -8.48
CA ILE A 161 10.38 6.10 -8.70
C ILE A 161 11.48 5.64 -9.67
N ILE A 162 11.69 6.39 -10.77
CA ILE A 162 12.75 6.08 -11.74
C ILE A 162 14.12 6.06 -11.05
N ARG A 163 14.37 7.04 -10.18
CA ARG A 163 15.63 7.17 -9.45
C ARG A 163 15.83 6.10 -8.37
N LEU A 164 14.78 5.84 -7.59
CA LEU A 164 14.77 4.96 -6.44
C LEU A 164 14.87 3.48 -6.82
N VAL A 165 14.15 3.08 -7.87
CA VAL A 165 13.92 1.67 -8.18
C VAL A 165 14.46 1.31 -9.57
N GLY A 166 14.23 2.19 -10.56
CA GLY A 166 14.77 2.01 -11.89
C GLY A 166 13.82 2.43 -13.01
N PRO A 167 14.25 2.30 -14.27
CA PRO A 167 13.54 2.84 -15.43
C PRO A 167 12.09 2.35 -15.54
N MET A 168 11.15 3.29 -15.66
CA MET A 168 9.75 2.98 -15.90
C MET A 168 9.42 2.95 -17.41
N PRO A 169 8.71 1.93 -17.91
CA PRO A 169 8.21 1.93 -19.27
C PRO A 169 7.25 3.10 -19.51
N SER A 170 7.14 3.53 -20.76
CA SER A 170 6.23 4.61 -21.16
C SER A 170 4.78 4.33 -20.74
N PRO A 171 3.98 5.38 -20.48
CA PRO A 171 2.60 5.22 -20.07
C PRO A 171 1.81 4.57 -21.22
N VAL A 172 0.78 3.81 -20.84
CA VAL A 172 -0.16 3.23 -21.79
C VAL A 172 -1.26 4.23 -22.12
N ASN A 173 -1.67 5.03 -21.14
CA ASN A 173 -2.56 6.16 -21.38
C ASN A 173 -1.79 7.33 -21.99
N GLU A 174 -2.20 7.76 -23.18
CA GLU A 174 -1.57 8.86 -23.93
C GLU A 174 -1.64 10.21 -23.20
N ALA A 175 -2.67 10.44 -22.38
CA ALA A 175 -2.80 11.64 -21.58
C ALA A 175 -1.69 11.80 -20.53
N PHE A 176 -0.95 10.73 -20.20
CA PHE A 176 0.13 10.75 -19.21
C PHE A 176 1.52 10.90 -19.87
N ARG A 177 1.62 11.09 -21.20
CA ARG A 177 2.92 11.16 -21.88
C ARG A 177 3.76 12.36 -21.46
N ASP A 178 3.14 13.52 -21.27
CA ASP A 178 3.86 14.75 -20.97
C ASP A 178 4.49 14.69 -19.57
N GLU A 179 3.73 14.22 -18.57
CA GLU A 179 4.26 14.03 -17.21
C GLU A 179 5.39 12.98 -17.15
N PHE A 180 5.33 11.90 -17.94
CA PHE A 180 6.42 10.92 -18.01
C PHE A 180 7.65 11.47 -18.72
N SER A 181 7.46 12.34 -19.71
CA SER A 181 8.56 13.00 -20.42
C SER A 181 9.26 13.98 -19.48
N LEU A 182 8.49 14.80 -18.76
CA LEU A 182 9.01 15.70 -17.73
C LEU A 182 9.69 14.93 -16.60
N ALA A 183 9.11 13.83 -16.11
CA ALA A 183 9.71 13.01 -15.06
C ALA A 183 11.11 12.50 -15.44
N ARG A 184 11.30 12.07 -16.69
CA ARG A 184 12.60 11.62 -17.21
C ARG A 184 13.61 12.76 -17.34
N ALA A 185 13.15 13.99 -17.61
CA ALA A 185 14.00 15.17 -17.59
C ALA A 185 14.40 15.52 -16.15
N LEU A 186 13.44 15.61 -15.23
CA LEU A 186 13.66 15.90 -13.81
C LEU A 186 14.63 14.91 -13.15
N GLU A 187 14.58 13.63 -13.47
CA GLU A 187 15.51 12.64 -12.90
C GLU A 187 16.97 12.86 -13.34
N LYS A 188 17.19 13.46 -14.51
CA LYS A 188 18.52 13.56 -15.13
C LYS A 188 19.14 14.95 -15.05
N GLU A 189 18.30 15.98 -15.08
CA GLU A 189 18.74 17.36 -15.21
C GLU A 189 19.12 17.98 -13.87
N GLU A 190 19.96 19.01 -13.98
CA GLU A 190 20.41 19.85 -12.87
C GLU A 190 19.95 21.29 -13.14
N TYR A 191 19.70 22.04 -12.08
CA TYR A 191 19.37 23.46 -12.11
C TYR A 191 20.40 24.24 -11.31
N GLU A 192 20.62 25.48 -11.70
CA GLU A 192 21.42 26.42 -10.93
C GLU A 192 20.57 26.99 -9.81
N ASP A 193 20.99 26.79 -8.56
CA ASP A 193 20.31 27.31 -7.39
C ASP A 193 20.35 28.84 -7.37
N PRO A 194 19.20 29.55 -7.37
CA PRO A 194 19.18 31.01 -7.51
C PRO A 194 19.85 31.77 -6.37
N GLU A 195 19.99 31.17 -5.19
CA GLU A 195 20.58 31.82 -4.02
C GLU A 195 22.10 31.59 -3.93
N THR A 196 22.55 30.39 -4.31
CA THR A 196 23.94 29.94 -4.12
C THR A 196 24.74 29.87 -5.42
N GLY A 197 24.09 29.84 -6.58
CA GLY A 197 24.72 29.63 -7.90
C GLY A 197 25.25 28.20 -8.09
N GLU A 198 24.96 27.28 -7.18
CA GLU A 198 25.41 25.89 -7.27
C GLU A 198 24.51 25.08 -8.20
N MET A 199 25.10 24.24 -9.03
CA MET A 199 24.35 23.26 -9.81
C MET A 199 23.84 22.14 -8.88
N LYS A 200 22.52 21.97 -8.81
CA LYS A 200 21.83 20.98 -7.98
C LYS A 200 20.91 20.11 -8.83
N ARG A 201 20.73 18.86 -8.43
CA ARG A 201 19.76 17.96 -9.06
C ARG A 201 18.36 18.29 -8.59
N PHE A 202 17.37 18.13 -9.47
CA PHE A 202 15.98 18.15 -9.04
C PHE A 202 15.67 16.95 -8.13
N ILE A 203 15.99 15.74 -8.56
CA ILE A 203 15.76 14.53 -7.76
C ILE A 203 17.06 14.09 -7.08
N THR A 204 17.12 14.25 -5.76
CA THR A 204 18.35 14.06 -4.96
C THR A 204 18.46 12.70 -4.29
N VAL A 205 17.36 11.95 -4.20
CA VAL A 205 17.37 10.57 -3.68
C VAL A 205 18.27 9.66 -4.53
N GLY A 206 18.94 8.71 -3.87
CA GLY A 206 19.59 7.58 -4.50
C GLY A 206 18.61 6.46 -4.81
N THR A 207 19.14 5.25 -4.99
CA THR A 207 18.34 4.03 -5.03
C THR A 207 17.76 3.69 -3.65
N VAL A 208 16.70 2.90 -3.57
CA VAL A 208 16.12 2.42 -2.30
C VAL A 208 17.19 1.82 -1.40
N ARG A 209 18.06 0.96 -1.95
CA ARG A 209 19.18 0.39 -1.24
C ARG A 209 20.11 1.44 -0.66
N GLN A 210 20.53 2.42 -1.47
CA GLN A 210 21.41 3.49 -1.02
C GLN A 210 20.75 4.35 0.07
N GLU A 211 19.45 4.62 -0.02
CA GLU A 211 18.75 5.39 1.01
C GLU A 211 18.62 4.60 2.33
N LEU A 212 18.37 3.30 2.27
CA LEU A 212 18.23 2.46 3.46
C LEU A 212 19.57 2.07 4.09
N GLU A 213 20.64 1.87 3.29
CA GLU A 213 21.99 1.55 3.79
C GLU A 213 22.64 2.74 4.54
N LYS A 214 22.14 3.97 4.38
CA LYS A 214 22.58 5.13 5.17
C LYS A 214 22.11 5.08 6.63
N ILE A 215 21.11 4.25 6.93
CA ILE A 215 20.40 4.25 8.21
C ILE A 215 21.02 3.19 9.10
N GLU A 216 21.51 3.61 10.25
CA GLU A 216 22.17 2.71 11.19
C GLU A 216 21.20 1.64 11.69
N GLY A 217 21.62 0.37 11.64
CA GLY A 217 20.86 -0.75 12.17
C GLY A 217 19.84 -1.38 11.22
N VAL A 218 19.67 -0.87 9.98
CA VAL A 218 18.80 -1.53 8.99
C VAL A 218 19.48 -2.82 8.47
N PRO A 219 18.90 -4.01 8.69
CA PRO A 219 19.49 -5.26 8.23
C PRO A 219 19.49 -5.38 6.70
N ARG A 220 20.56 -5.97 6.15
CA ARG A 220 20.71 -6.12 4.69
C ARG A 220 19.63 -7.00 4.06
N ASP A 221 19.25 -8.06 4.73
CA ASP A 221 18.18 -8.98 4.31
C ASP A 221 16.80 -8.31 4.29
N LEU A 222 16.54 -7.35 5.18
CA LEU A 222 15.35 -6.50 5.12
C LEU A 222 15.37 -5.59 3.87
N ILE A 223 16.52 -5.00 3.53
CA ILE A 223 16.66 -4.20 2.31
C ILE A 223 16.40 -5.06 1.07
N GLU A 224 17.01 -6.25 1.02
CA GLU A 224 16.80 -7.21 -0.07
C GLU A 224 15.33 -7.66 -0.17
N PHE A 225 14.67 -7.86 0.97
CA PHE A 225 13.24 -8.14 1.02
C PHE A 225 12.40 -6.96 0.48
N ILE A 226 12.72 -5.71 0.83
CA ILE A 226 12.01 -4.54 0.29
C ILE A 226 12.22 -4.41 -1.22
N GLU A 227 13.43 -4.61 -1.72
CA GLU A 227 13.72 -4.63 -3.16
C GLU A 227 12.93 -5.73 -3.89
N TYR A 228 12.77 -6.90 -3.27
CA TYR A 228 11.94 -7.99 -3.78
C TYR A 228 10.45 -7.60 -3.95
N LEU A 229 9.93 -6.68 -3.12
CA LEU A 229 8.57 -6.14 -3.28
C LEU A 229 8.48 -5.05 -4.35
N LEU A 230 9.54 -4.25 -4.50
CA LEU A 230 9.60 -3.07 -5.37
C LEU A 230 10.03 -3.39 -6.81
N VAL A 231 9.36 -4.35 -7.44
CA VAL A 231 9.61 -4.69 -8.85
C VAL A 231 8.75 -3.81 -9.77
N ILE A 232 9.37 -3.09 -10.72
CA ILE A 232 8.66 -2.20 -11.66
C ILE A 232 7.67 -2.96 -12.54
N ASP A 233 8.09 -4.10 -13.09
CA ASP A 233 7.23 -4.96 -13.90
C ASP A 233 6.26 -5.74 -13.00
N HIS A 234 5.00 -5.27 -12.98
CA HIS A 234 3.96 -5.86 -12.13
C HIS A 234 3.67 -7.33 -12.43
N THR A 235 4.03 -7.84 -13.63
CA THR A 235 3.86 -9.26 -13.99
C THR A 235 4.96 -10.16 -13.43
N LYS A 236 6.09 -9.56 -13.03
CA LYS A 236 7.24 -10.25 -12.40
C LYS A 236 7.33 -9.98 -10.90
N ARG A 237 6.56 -9.01 -10.39
CA ARG A 237 6.45 -8.70 -8.96
C ARG A 237 5.84 -9.90 -8.24
N PRO A 238 6.37 -10.29 -7.07
CA PRO A 238 5.86 -11.45 -6.35
C PRO A 238 4.41 -11.24 -5.91
N THR A 239 3.66 -12.33 -5.86
CA THR A 239 2.33 -12.35 -5.27
C THR A 239 2.42 -12.29 -3.75
N ALA A 240 1.36 -11.82 -3.08
CA ALA A 240 1.30 -11.82 -1.62
C ALA A 240 1.57 -13.21 -1.00
N ARG A 241 1.17 -14.29 -1.68
CA ARG A 241 1.42 -15.67 -1.24
C ARG A 241 2.91 -16.04 -1.30
N GLU A 242 3.62 -15.57 -2.32
CA GLU A 242 5.07 -15.79 -2.44
C GLU A 242 5.84 -14.93 -1.44
N VAL A 243 5.40 -13.68 -1.23
CA VAL A 243 5.95 -12.80 -0.19
C VAL A 243 5.87 -13.46 1.19
N LEU A 244 4.72 -14.02 1.57
CA LEU A 244 4.55 -14.72 2.85
C LEU A 244 5.44 -15.96 3.04
N ARG A 245 6.02 -16.49 1.95
CA ARG A 245 6.95 -17.63 1.98
C ARG A 245 8.41 -17.21 1.87
N HIS A 246 8.67 -15.90 1.78
CA HIS A 246 10.02 -15.39 1.63
C HIS A 246 10.85 -15.70 2.89
N PRO A 247 12.12 -16.12 2.77
CA PRO A 247 12.95 -16.50 3.90
C PRO A 247 13.05 -15.44 5.00
N TYR A 248 13.05 -14.16 4.62
CA TYR A 248 13.03 -13.03 5.58
C TYR A 248 11.87 -13.10 6.59
N LEU A 249 10.72 -13.67 6.20
CA LEU A 249 9.56 -13.82 7.09
C LEU A 249 9.52 -15.19 7.79
N ALA A 250 10.34 -16.16 7.38
CA ALA A 250 10.34 -17.50 7.94
C ALA A 250 10.86 -17.55 9.39
N ASP A 251 11.75 -16.62 9.75
CA ASP A 251 12.30 -16.50 11.11
C ASP A 251 11.35 -15.79 12.10
N LEU A 252 10.20 -15.28 11.64
CA LEU A 252 9.20 -14.60 12.47
C LEU A 252 8.15 -15.56 13.09
N GLU A 253 8.18 -16.85 12.74
CA GLU A 253 7.25 -17.88 13.28
C GLU A 253 7.84 -18.67 14.48
N ALA A 254 9.00 -18.27 15.02
CA ALA A 254 9.66 -18.94 16.15
C ALA A 254 9.41 -18.29 17.53
#